data_AF-A0A954VPR6-F1
#
_entry.id   AF-A0A954VPR6-F1
#
_cell.length_a   1.000
_cell.length_b   1.000
_cell.length_c   1.000
_cell.angle_alpha   90.00
_cell.angle_beta   90.00
_cell.angle_gamma   90.00
#
_symmetry.space_group_name_H-M   'P 1'
#
loop_
_entity.id
_entity.type
_entity.pdbx_description
1 polymer ?
#
loop_
_entity_poly.entity_id
_entity_poly.type
_entity_poly.pdbx_seq_one_letter_code
_entity_poly.pdbx_strand_id
1 'polypeptide(L)'
;MSRNFLFFFFFFVYFSLQLTVAQDVFYTGGLDSDRTSFSSWSHNGDSWKHSEGFSVPLVGVRPAQTALSELQIRWQPVTIDPLAEFATIRGQLIRVVNESGELSPINWQQGVTVAISRESSRDLKAGRPVVLTSDQSVIMTCLTNGQGAFEVKAKLADLMREKEVVQQFPCSLAMAVHSDRQGLGPIVVWSSVDRILEHSIVLLAFPANPTIDPVVEAIRVACGEDFNPKSMILAVNALQPLGKEAALRRLEEFLTESEKVDPPFLDADGLFWILRLLFEPIELDKRIPPPMAFVRTVDSTVEANWPLNPIIVIADIPFQFVGGFAGGSGMPESPRSHIEFVRRYCVIRDFQLHPSRDPILIAQQLIESPLVSKMPTRDRKEATNDIRSQAMMLLPYDRLASLPKAMNDQVWNTVLELSKASSLTWRQGIGFQEAQN
;
A
#
# COMPACT_ATOMS: atom_id res chain seq x y z
N MET A 1 64.92 9.69 -5.71
CA MET A 1 64.41 10.12 -4.40
C MET A 1 63.15 10.94 -4.66
N SER A 2 61.97 10.30 -4.68
CA SER A 2 60.91 10.43 -3.65
C SER A 2 60.38 11.86 -3.50
N ARG A 3 59.08 12.18 -3.56
CA ARG A 3 57.87 11.37 -3.42
C ARG A 3 56.65 12.24 -3.77
N ASN A 4 55.69 11.62 -4.47
CA ASN A 4 54.24 11.85 -4.53
C ASN A 4 53.62 12.75 -3.45
N PHE A 5 52.87 13.78 -3.85
CA PHE A 5 51.62 14.22 -3.21
C PHE A 5 50.89 15.20 -4.17
N LEU A 6 49.55 15.19 -4.16
CA LEU A 6 48.60 15.91 -5.03
C LEU A 6 48.25 15.24 -6.38
N PHE A 7 47.30 14.32 -6.34
CA PHE A 7 46.25 14.20 -7.37
C PHE A 7 45.08 13.41 -6.76
N PHE A 8 44.17 14.10 -6.07
CA PHE A 8 42.82 13.60 -5.73
C PHE A 8 42.06 14.74 -5.07
N PHE A 9 41.44 15.62 -5.84
CA PHE A 9 40.29 16.44 -5.42
C PHE A 9 39.78 17.15 -6.69
N PHE A 10 38.46 17.20 -6.86
CA PHE A 10 37.68 17.71 -8.01
C PHE A 10 37.33 16.71 -9.12
N PHE A 11 36.35 15.84 -8.84
CA PHE A 11 35.32 15.46 -9.83
C PHE A 11 34.15 14.79 -9.09
N PHE A 12 33.39 15.55 -8.28
CA PHE A 12 32.15 15.05 -7.68
C PHE A 12 31.22 16.20 -7.31
N VAL A 13 30.61 16.85 -8.32
CA VAL A 13 29.51 17.82 -8.12
C VAL A 13 28.55 17.73 -9.31
N TYR A 14 27.35 17.22 -9.00
CA TYR A 14 26.05 17.46 -9.66
C TYR A 14 25.78 16.83 -11.03
N PHE A 15 25.38 15.55 -10.99
CA PHE A 15 24.30 15.07 -11.84
C PHE A 15 23.12 14.70 -10.92
N SER A 16 22.29 15.70 -10.62
CA SER A 16 20.99 15.46 -9.98
C SER A 16 20.06 14.86 -11.02
N LEU A 17 20.08 13.54 -11.13
CA LEU A 17 19.00 12.79 -11.78
C LEU A 17 17.75 13.00 -10.91
N GLN A 18 16.79 13.76 -11.42
CA GLN A 18 15.41 13.67 -10.94
C GLN A 18 14.88 12.29 -11.35
N LEU A 19 15.26 11.26 -10.59
CA LEU A 19 14.53 10.02 -10.51
C LEU A 19 13.20 10.35 -9.84
N THR A 20 12.21 10.69 -10.65
CA THR A 20 10.84 10.32 -10.29
C THR A 20 10.81 8.80 -10.37
N VAL A 21 11.18 8.15 -9.26
CA VAL A 21 10.85 6.75 -9.06
C VAL A 21 9.33 6.73 -9.08
N ALA A 22 8.73 6.32 -10.19
CA ALA A 22 7.42 5.71 -10.12
C ALA A 22 7.61 4.52 -9.18
N GLN A 23 7.25 4.70 -7.91
CA GLN A 23 7.00 3.58 -7.01
C GLN A 23 5.72 2.93 -7.51
N ASP A 24 5.80 2.28 -8.68
CA ASP A 24 4.82 1.30 -9.07
C ASP A 24 5.08 0.11 -8.15
N VAL A 25 4.29 0.03 -7.08
CA VAL A 25 4.25 -1.12 -6.20
C VAL A 25 3.63 -2.25 -7.00
N PHE A 26 4.47 -3.02 -7.70
CA PHE A 26 4.03 -4.18 -8.45
C PHE A 26 3.70 -5.32 -7.47
N TYR A 27 2.41 -5.49 -7.23
CA TYR A 27 1.89 -6.65 -6.51
C TYR A 27 2.01 -7.88 -7.41
N THR A 28 3.05 -8.67 -7.18
CA THR A 28 3.12 -10.03 -7.70
C THR A 28 2.36 -10.92 -6.72
N GLY A 29 1.12 -11.28 -7.07
CA GLY A 29 0.31 -12.22 -6.27
C GLY A 29 1.09 -13.51 -6.01
N GLY A 30 0.96 -14.04 -4.79
CA GLY A 30 1.75 -15.13 -4.19
C GLY A 30 2.67 -15.90 -5.14
N LEU A 31 3.92 -15.44 -5.29
CA LEU A 31 4.94 -16.16 -6.04
C LEU A 31 5.67 -17.12 -5.10
N ASP A 32 5.68 -18.41 -5.46
CA ASP A 32 6.58 -19.43 -4.89
C ASP A 32 8.02 -18.91 -4.82
N SER A 33 8.71 -19.23 -3.73
CA SER A 33 10.07 -18.75 -3.38
C SER A 33 11.18 -19.10 -4.40
N ASP A 34 10.86 -19.88 -5.43
CA ASP A 34 11.82 -20.37 -6.43
C ASP A 34 11.89 -19.50 -7.72
N ARG A 35 11.19 -18.36 -7.76
CA ARG A 35 11.16 -17.48 -8.94
C ARG A 35 12.14 -16.33 -8.84
N THR A 36 13.10 -16.26 -9.76
CA THR A 36 13.94 -15.08 -9.96
C THR A 36 13.22 -14.07 -10.86
N SER A 37 12.93 -12.88 -10.33
CA SER A 37 12.45 -11.72 -11.09
C SER A 37 13.62 -10.89 -11.61
N PHE A 38 13.44 -10.27 -12.77
CA PHE A 38 14.39 -9.33 -13.35
C PHE A 38 13.63 -8.14 -13.95
N SER A 39 14.08 -6.92 -13.69
CA SER A 39 13.61 -5.72 -14.37
C SER A 39 14.74 -5.09 -15.18
N SER A 40 14.38 -4.47 -16.31
CA SER A 40 15.33 -3.79 -17.18
C SER A 40 14.69 -2.60 -17.87
N TRP A 41 15.50 -1.56 -18.08
CA TRP A 41 15.14 -0.41 -18.90
C TRP A 41 15.94 -0.45 -20.19
N SER A 42 15.28 -0.28 -21.31
CA SER A 42 15.90 -0.18 -22.63
C SER A 42 15.43 1.11 -23.31
N HIS A 43 16.29 1.73 -24.09
CA HIS A 43 15.99 2.95 -24.82
C HIS A 43 16.07 2.67 -26.32
N ASN A 44 15.00 2.96 -27.07
CA ASN A 44 14.96 2.76 -28.52
C ASN A 44 14.67 4.08 -29.25
N GLY A 45 15.64 5.00 -29.20
CA GLY A 45 15.55 6.30 -29.87
C GLY A 45 14.65 7.29 -29.12
N ASP A 46 13.33 7.21 -29.33
CA ASP A 46 12.37 8.21 -28.85
C ASP A 46 11.59 7.79 -27.59
N SER A 47 11.84 6.58 -27.08
CA SER A 47 11.12 6.08 -25.91
C SER A 47 11.98 5.19 -25.02
N TRP A 48 11.71 5.32 -23.71
CA TRP A 48 12.13 4.37 -22.70
C TRP A 48 11.11 3.24 -22.65
N LYS A 49 11.60 2.01 -22.72
CA LYS A 49 10.82 0.78 -22.55
C LYS A 49 11.28 0.09 -21.28
N HIS A 50 10.36 0.02 -20.32
CA HIS A 50 10.49 -0.86 -19.19
C HIS A 50 10.14 -2.29 -19.60
N SER A 51 10.89 -3.27 -19.10
CA SER A 51 10.60 -4.68 -19.28
C SER A 51 10.89 -5.44 -18.02
N GLU A 52 9.92 -6.23 -17.59
CA GLU A 52 10.03 -7.14 -16.46
C GLU A 52 9.96 -8.56 -16.98
N GLY A 53 10.67 -9.47 -16.32
CA GLY A 53 10.57 -10.88 -16.64
C GLY A 53 10.73 -11.76 -15.42
N PHE A 54 10.09 -12.93 -15.49
CA PHE A 54 10.28 -14.00 -14.54
C PHE A 54 10.81 -15.22 -15.27
N SER A 55 11.76 -15.91 -14.63
CA SER A 55 12.05 -17.30 -15.01
C SER A 55 10.91 -18.15 -14.47
N VAL A 56 10.26 -18.89 -15.35
CA VAL A 56 9.18 -19.80 -14.99
C VAL A 56 9.50 -21.15 -15.60
N PRO A 57 9.52 -22.24 -14.82
CA PRO A 57 9.58 -23.58 -15.38
C PRO A 57 8.32 -23.78 -16.23
N LEU A 58 8.46 -23.66 -17.55
CA LEU A 58 7.31 -23.68 -18.45
C LEU A 58 6.59 -25.04 -18.38
N VAL A 59 5.28 -24.96 -18.26
CA VAL A 59 4.38 -26.07 -18.61
C VAL A 59 4.00 -25.89 -20.08
N GLY A 60 4.28 -26.91 -20.91
CA GLY A 60 3.85 -26.96 -22.32
C GLY A 60 4.70 -26.15 -23.30
N VAL A 61 4.50 -26.41 -24.60
CA VAL A 61 5.15 -25.68 -25.71
C VAL A 61 4.20 -24.59 -26.19
N ARG A 62 4.62 -23.33 -26.06
CA ARG A 62 3.86 -22.20 -26.60
C ARG A 62 3.75 -22.33 -28.14
N PRO A 63 2.55 -22.18 -28.72
CA PRO A 63 2.40 -22.24 -30.17
C PRO A 63 3.07 -21.03 -30.85
N ALA A 64 3.27 -21.15 -32.17
CA ALA A 64 3.84 -20.07 -32.97
C ALA A 64 2.99 -18.78 -32.88
N GLN A 65 3.63 -17.62 -33.07
CA GLN A 65 2.98 -16.32 -32.87
C GLN A 65 1.77 -16.07 -33.75
N THR A 66 1.68 -16.72 -34.91
CA THR A 66 0.51 -16.70 -35.79
C THR A 66 -0.72 -17.38 -35.19
N ALA A 67 -0.56 -18.38 -34.34
CA ALA A 67 -1.67 -19.06 -33.67
C ALA A 67 -2.26 -18.23 -32.51
N LEU A 68 -1.61 -17.13 -32.13
CA LEU A 68 -2.08 -16.27 -31.04
C LEU A 68 -3.30 -15.43 -31.44
N SER A 69 -3.55 -15.23 -32.74
CA SER A 69 -4.78 -14.59 -33.22
C SER A 69 -6.02 -15.47 -33.06
N GLU A 70 -5.84 -16.78 -32.82
CA GLU A 70 -6.93 -17.73 -32.57
C GLU A 70 -7.36 -17.77 -31.10
N LEU A 71 -6.68 -17.00 -30.23
CA LEU A 71 -7.00 -16.93 -28.82
C LEU A 71 -8.20 -16.04 -28.57
N GLN A 72 -9.09 -16.54 -27.74
CA GLN A 72 -10.20 -15.80 -27.15
C GLN A 72 -10.05 -15.82 -25.64
N ILE A 73 -10.78 -14.91 -24.98
CA ILE A 73 -10.84 -14.87 -23.52
C ILE A 73 -12.28 -15.08 -23.08
N ARG A 74 -12.46 -16.01 -22.16
CA ARG A 74 -13.69 -16.13 -21.39
C ARG A 74 -13.49 -15.39 -20.07
N TRP A 75 -13.94 -14.14 -20.02
CA TRP A 75 -13.96 -13.35 -18.80
C TRP A 75 -15.00 -13.89 -17.82
N GLN A 76 -14.71 -13.77 -16.52
CA GLN A 76 -15.65 -14.09 -15.44
C GLN A 76 -16.16 -12.79 -14.78
N PRO A 77 -17.28 -12.84 -14.06
CA PRO A 77 -17.75 -11.70 -13.27
C PRO A 77 -16.69 -11.21 -12.28
N VAL A 78 -16.54 -9.88 -12.19
CA VAL A 78 -15.63 -9.25 -11.23
C VAL A 78 -16.20 -9.38 -9.82
N THR A 79 -15.35 -9.74 -8.87
CA THR A 79 -15.71 -9.79 -7.44
C THR A 79 -14.93 -8.73 -6.67
N ILE A 80 -15.56 -8.07 -5.70
CA ILE A 80 -14.89 -7.14 -4.77
C ILE A 80 -14.72 -7.86 -3.44
N ASP A 81 -13.57 -7.69 -2.80
CA ASP A 81 -13.31 -8.28 -1.49
C ASP A 81 -14.16 -7.61 -0.38
N PRO A 82 -14.32 -8.26 0.79
CA PRO A 82 -15.17 -7.74 1.87
C PRO A 82 -14.75 -6.37 2.42
N LEU A 83 -13.47 -6.00 2.31
CA LEU A 83 -12.93 -4.71 2.76
C LEU A 83 -12.95 -3.65 1.65
N ALA A 84 -13.50 -3.99 0.48
CA ALA A 84 -13.69 -3.11 -0.65
C ALA A 84 -12.41 -2.41 -1.11
N GLU A 85 -11.31 -3.15 -1.09
CA GLU A 85 -10.00 -2.65 -1.44
C GLU A 85 -9.55 -3.14 -2.82
N PHE A 86 -9.88 -4.38 -3.16
CA PHE A 86 -9.49 -5.01 -4.40
C PHE A 86 -10.69 -5.52 -5.18
N ALA A 87 -10.69 -5.24 -6.49
CA ALA A 87 -11.45 -6.01 -7.44
C ALA A 87 -10.59 -7.20 -7.91
N THR A 88 -11.15 -8.40 -7.87
CA THR A 88 -10.54 -9.59 -8.47
C THR A 88 -11.11 -9.80 -9.85
N ILE A 89 -10.23 -9.81 -10.85
CA ILE A 89 -10.55 -10.00 -12.26
C ILE A 89 -10.01 -11.36 -12.68
N ARG A 90 -10.89 -12.17 -13.28
CA ARG A 90 -10.58 -13.54 -13.70
C ARG A 90 -10.95 -13.75 -15.16
N GLY A 91 -10.19 -14.62 -15.81
CA GLY A 91 -10.54 -15.10 -17.14
C GLY A 91 -9.81 -16.39 -17.48
N GLN A 92 -10.13 -16.92 -18.65
CA GLN A 92 -9.49 -18.10 -19.20
C GLN A 92 -9.15 -17.87 -20.67
N LEU A 93 -7.87 -18.07 -21.02
CA LEU A 93 -7.42 -18.13 -22.40
C LEU A 93 -7.89 -19.44 -23.03
N ILE A 94 -8.67 -19.32 -24.10
CA ILE A 94 -9.18 -20.44 -24.87
C ILE A 94 -8.74 -20.29 -26.32
N ARG A 95 -8.47 -21.40 -26.99
CA ARG A 95 -8.11 -21.46 -28.41
C ARG A 95 -9.25 -22.12 -29.18
N VAL A 96 -9.50 -21.62 -30.39
CA VAL A 96 -10.34 -22.32 -31.38
C VAL A 96 -9.51 -23.46 -32.00
N VAL A 97 -9.89 -24.71 -31.75
CA VAL A 97 -9.09 -25.90 -32.11
C VAL A 97 -9.29 -26.32 -33.57
N ASN A 98 -10.46 -26.07 -34.13
CA ASN A 98 -10.88 -26.55 -35.44
C ASN A 98 -11.91 -25.62 -36.11
N GLU A 99 -12.24 -25.92 -37.37
CA GLU A 99 -13.22 -25.17 -38.17
C GLU A 99 -14.65 -25.23 -37.59
N SER A 100 -14.97 -26.21 -36.75
CA SER A 100 -16.27 -26.28 -36.07
C SER A 100 -16.40 -25.28 -34.91
N GLY A 101 -15.35 -24.52 -34.60
CA GLY A 101 -15.37 -23.53 -33.54
C GLY A 101 -15.21 -24.14 -32.14
N GLU A 102 -14.69 -25.37 -32.03
CA GLU A 102 -14.47 -26.01 -30.74
C GLU A 102 -13.46 -25.21 -29.92
N LEU A 103 -13.86 -24.84 -28.69
CA LEU A 103 -13.05 -24.03 -27.79
C LEU A 103 -12.37 -24.94 -26.77
N SER A 104 -11.04 -24.91 -26.73
CA SER A 104 -10.25 -25.62 -25.72
C SER A 104 -9.40 -24.63 -24.93
N PRO A 105 -9.32 -24.74 -23.59
CA PRO A 105 -8.37 -23.97 -22.81
C PRO A 105 -6.95 -24.18 -23.29
N ILE A 106 -6.12 -23.13 -23.22
CA ILE A 106 -4.70 -23.31 -23.47
C ILE A 106 -4.10 -24.23 -22.41
N ASN A 107 -3.14 -25.06 -22.81
CA ASN A 107 -2.49 -26.04 -21.94
C ASN A 107 -1.01 -25.71 -21.67
N TRP A 108 -0.65 -24.43 -21.80
CA TRP A 108 0.68 -23.91 -21.49
C TRP A 108 0.60 -22.68 -20.57
N GLN A 109 1.69 -22.37 -19.88
CA GLN A 109 1.79 -21.13 -19.10
C GLN A 109 2.08 -19.93 -20.00
N GLN A 110 1.31 -18.86 -19.83
CA GLN A 110 1.42 -17.63 -20.60
C GLN A 110 1.39 -16.44 -19.64
N GLY A 111 2.36 -15.54 -19.76
CA GLY A 111 2.25 -14.23 -19.11
C GLY A 111 1.18 -13.38 -19.77
N VAL A 112 0.33 -12.79 -18.96
CA VAL A 112 -0.71 -11.88 -19.40
C VAL A 112 -0.62 -10.56 -18.66
N THR A 113 -1.03 -9.49 -19.32
CA THR A 113 -1.25 -8.16 -18.76
C THR A 113 -2.72 -7.85 -18.88
N VAL A 114 -3.39 -7.63 -17.76
CA VAL A 114 -4.75 -7.12 -17.73
C VAL A 114 -4.66 -5.61 -17.58
N ALA A 115 -5.36 -4.87 -18.43
CA ALA A 115 -5.50 -3.44 -18.28
C ALA A 115 -6.96 -3.06 -18.12
N ILE A 116 -7.23 -2.19 -17.16
CA ILE A 116 -8.56 -1.66 -16.84
C ILE A 116 -8.47 -0.15 -17.01
N SER A 117 -9.34 0.45 -17.82
CA SER A 117 -9.39 1.91 -17.89
C SER A 117 -9.72 2.50 -16.51
N ARG A 118 -9.07 3.59 -16.12
CA ARG A 118 -9.37 4.28 -14.85
C ARG A 118 -10.76 4.93 -14.87
N GLU A 119 -11.25 5.30 -16.05
CA GLU A 119 -12.56 5.94 -16.24
C GLU A 119 -13.64 4.91 -16.59
N SER A 120 -14.86 5.17 -16.15
CA SER A 120 -16.02 4.33 -16.46
C SER A 120 -16.45 4.50 -17.93
N SER A 121 -17.18 3.51 -18.46
CA SER A 121 -17.70 3.57 -19.83
C SER A 121 -18.70 4.71 -20.07
N ARG A 122 -19.27 5.32 -19.03
CA ARG A 122 -20.13 6.51 -19.16
C ARG A 122 -19.35 7.73 -19.64
N ASP A 123 -18.05 7.78 -19.34
CA ASP A 123 -17.19 8.93 -19.57
C ASP A 123 -16.36 8.79 -20.84
N LEU A 124 -16.22 7.56 -21.35
CA LEU A 124 -15.51 7.29 -22.58
C LEU A 124 -16.30 7.74 -23.81
N LYS A 125 -15.74 8.71 -24.53
CA LYS A 125 -16.19 9.03 -25.88
C LYS A 125 -16.13 7.76 -26.74
N ALA A 126 -17.29 7.35 -27.25
CA ALA A 126 -17.45 6.12 -28.02
C ALA A 126 -16.31 5.93 -29.05
N GLY A 127 -15.64 4.78 -29.00
CA GLY A 127 -14.66 4.35 -30.00
C GLY A 127 -13.19 4.65 -29.70
N ARG A 128 -12.83 5.18 -28.52
CA ARG A 128 -11.41 5.20 -28.12
C ARG A 128 -10.95 3.81 -27.69
N PRO A 129 -9.89 3.24 -28.30
CA PRO A 129 -9.30 2.00 -27.83
C PRO A 129 -8.74 2.21 -26.42
N VAL A 130 -8.81 1.18 -25.58
CA VAL A 130 -8.13 1.17 -24.27
C VAL A 130 -6.63 1.25 -24.53
N VAL A 131 -6.00 2.35 -24.12
CA VAL A 131 -4.55 2.51 -24.25
C VAL A 131 -3.89 1.94 -22.99
N LEU A 132 -2.87 1.10 -23.17
CA LEU A 132 -2.05 0.52 -22.08
C LEU A 132 -1.05 1.52 -21.52
N THR A 133 -1.49 2.74 -21.20
CA THR A 133 -0.63 3.70 -20.51
C THR A 133 -1.04 3.75 -19.03
N SER A 134 -0.06 3.82 -18.13
CA SER A 134 -0.27 3.76 -16.68
C SER A 134 -1.08 4.95 -16.13
N ASP A 135 -1.12 6.06 -16.88
CA ASP A 135 -1.93 7.24 -16.58
C ASP A 135 -3.42 7.02 -16.87
N GLN A 136 -3.77 6.18 -17.86
CA GLN A 136 -5.15 5.94 -18.29
C GLN A 136 -5.70 4.59 -17.83
N SER A 137 -4.82 3.67 -17.46
CA SER A 137 -5.18 2.30 -17.11
C SER A 137 -4.50 1.84 -15.83
N VAL A 138 -5.22 1.05 -15.04
CA VAL A 138 -4.64 0.18 -14.02
C VAL A 138 -4.14 -1.07 -14.72
N ILE A 139 -2.83 -1.33 -14.62
CA ILE A 139 -2.16 -2.42 -15.32
C ILE A 139 -1.71 -3.44 -14.29
N MET A 140 -2.10 -4.70 -14.48
CA MET A 140 -1.68 -5.82 -13.63
C MET A 140 -1.15 -6.94 -14.50
N THR A 141 -0.14 -7.64 -14.03
CA THR A 141 0.48 -8.76 -14.73
C THR A 141 0.34 -10.04 -13.92
N CYS A 142 0.14 -11.17 -14.59
CA CYS A 142 0.16 -12.48 -13.95
C CYS A 142 0.54 -13.57 -14.97
N LEU A 143 0.71 -14.79 -14.46
CA LEU A 143 0.86 -15.99 -15.29
C LEU A 143 -0.46 -16.76 -15.29
N THR A 144 -0.81 -17.33 -16.43
CA THR A 144 -1.89 -18.31 -16.49
C THR A 144 -1.45 -19.62 -15.83
N ASN A 145 -2.40 -20.37 -15.30
CA ASN A 145 -2.17 -21.76 -14.91
C ASN A 145 -2.15 -22.69 -16.13
N GLY A 146 -1.96 -24.00 -15.90
CA GLY A 146 -1.92 -25.03 -16.95
C GLY A 146 -3.25 -25.28 -17.71
N GLN A 147 -4.32 -24.55 -17.36
CA GLN A 147 -5.59 -24.53 -18.08
C GLN A 147 -5.92 -23.14 -18.63
N GLY A 148 -4.92 -22.26 -18.76
CA GLY A 148 -5.10 -20.93 -19.30
C GLY A 148 -5.87 -19.96 -18.42
N ALA A 149 -6.24 -20.35 -17.19
CA ALA A 149 -6.94 -19.48 -16.27
C ALA A 149 -5.95 -18.49 -15.62
N PHE A 150 -6.40 -17.26 -15.43
CA PHE A 150 -5.64 -16.20 -14.79
C PHE A 150 -6.50 -15.44 -13.79
N GLU A 151 -5.84 -14.86 -12.80
CA GLU A 151 -6.44 -14.02 -11.77
C GLU A 151 -5.51 -12.82 -11.52
N VAL A 152 -6.07 -11.62 -11.50
CA VAL A 152 -5.37 -10.39 -11.08
C VAL A 152 -6.23 -9.63 -10.08
N LYS A 153 -5.60 -8.81 -9.24
CA LYS A 153 -6.26 -7.94 -8.29
C LYS A 153 -5.94 -6.48 -8.58
N ALA A 154 -6.98 -5.68 -8.78
CA ALA A 154 -6.87 -4.24 -8.99
C ALA A 154 -7.20 -3.51 -7.70
N LYS A 155 -6.32 -2.63 -7.21
CA LYS A 155 -6.65 -1.70 -6.12
C LYS A 155 -7.79 -0.79 -6.59
N LEU A 156 -8.92 -0.81 -5.87
CA LEU A 156 -10.10 -0.02 -6.22
C LEU A 156 -9.86 1.48 -6.08
N ALA A 157 -8.91 1.90 -5.24
CA ALA A 157 -8.50 3.29 -5.10
C ALA A 157 -7.84 3.87 -6.37
N ASP A 158 -7.33 3.00 -7.25
CA ASP A 158 -6.71 3.42 -8.52
C ASP A 158 -7.75 3.65 -9.63
N LEU A 159 -9.01 3.28 -9.41
CA LEU A 159 -10.11 3.46 -10.36
C LEU A 159 -10.93 4.69 -10.00
N MET A 160 -11.26 5.53 -10.99
CA MET A 160 -12.15 6.68 -10.82
C MET A 160 -13.61 6.20 -10.82
N ARG A 161 -14.06 5.66 -9.69
CA ARG A 161 -15.37 5.02 -9.58
C ARG A 161 -16.20 5.56 -8.43
N GLU A 162 -17.51 5.55 -8.62
CA GLU A 162 -18.48 5.77 -7.55
C GLU A 162 -18.63 4.50 -6.68
N LYS A 163 -18.62 4.62 -5.35
CA LYS A 163 -18.61 3.42 -4.48
C LYS A 163 -19.95 2.68 -4.43
N GLU A 164 -21.06 3.37 -4.64
CA GLU A 164 -22.40 2.88 -4.32
C GLU A 164 -23.16 2.29 -5.53
N VAL A 165 -22.58 2.35 -6.72
CA VAL A 165 -23.26 1.93 -7.96
C VAL A 165 -22.40 0.95 -8.76
N VAL A 166 -23.07 0.01 -9.42
CA VAL A 166 -22.44 -0.86 -10.41
C VAL A 166 -21.97 -0.01 -11.58
N GLN A 167 -20.70 -0.15 -11.94
CA GLN A 167 -20.08 0.57 -13.06
C GLN A 167 -19.41 -0.41 -14.02
N GLN A 168 -19.33 -0.03 -15.28
CA GLN A 168 -18.66 -0.81 -16.30
C GLN A 168 -17.34 -0.15 -16.66
N PHE A 169 -16.27 -0.94 -16.66
CA PHE A 169 -14.94 -0.50 -17.05
C PHE A 169 -14.51 -1.30 -18.28
N PRO A 170 -13.96 -0.64 -19.31
CA PRO A 170 -13.25 -1.34 -20.36
C PRO A 170 -12.06 -2.08 -19.79
N CYS A 171 -11.99 -3.36 -20.10
CA CYS A 171 -10.88 -4.23 -19.76
C CYS A 171 -10.32 -4.82 -21.04
N SER A 172 -9.00 -4.96 -21.09
CA SER A 172 -8.30 -5.59 -22.18
C SER A 172 -7.19 -6.49 -21.64
N LEU A 173 -6.72 -7.39 -22.49
CA LEU A 173 -5.63 -8.30 -22.18
C LEU A 173 -4.55 -8.20 -23.25
N ALA A 174 -3.32 -8.02 -22.81
CA ALA A 174 -2.12 -8.17 -23.63
C ALA A 174 -1.36 -9.43 -23.20
N MET A 175 -0.58 -9.99 -24.11
CA MET A 175 0.25 -11.16 -23.80
C MET A 175 1.71 -10.78 -23.73
N ALA A 176 2.38 -11.29 -22.69
CA ALA A 176 3.81 -11.23 -22.57
C ALA A 176 4.51 -12.00 -23.72
N VAL A 177 5.71 -11.56 -24.05
CA VAL A 177 6.57 -12.21 -25.03
C VAL A 177 7.41 -13.27 -24.33
N HIS A 178 7.48 -14.47 -24.90
CA HIS A 178 8.45 -15.47 -24.45
C HIS A 178 9.76 -15.18 -25.16
N SER A 179 10.84 -15.01 -24.40
CA SER A 179 12.19 -14.84 -24.93
C SER A 179 13.05 -16.02 -24.47
N ASP A 180 13.92 -16.52 -25.34
CA ASP A 180 14.95 -17.47 -24.96
C ASP A 180 16.24 -16.66 -24.75
N ARG A 181 16.59 -16.38 -23.48
CA ARG A 181 17.87 -15.75 -23.14
C ARG A 181 18.88 -16.86 -22.89
N GLN A 182 19.94 -16.88 -23.71
CA GLN A 182 21.01 -17.88 -23.72
C GLN A 182 21.29 -18.49 -22.33
N GLY A 183 20.80 -19.70 -22.09
CA GLY A 183 21.08 -20.50 -20.89
C GLY A 183 20.13 -20.32 -19.70
N LEU A 184 19.19 -19.37 -19.73
CA LEU A 184 18.16 -19.21 -18.68
C LEU A 184 16.85 -19.93 -19.00
N GLY A 185 16.78 -20.57 -20.16
CA GLY A 185 15.57 -21.16 -20.69
C GLY A 185 14.55 -20.10 -21.10
N PRO A 186 13.32 -20.54 -21.41
CA PRO A 186 12.26 -19.65 -21.81
C PRO A 186 11.83 -18.74 -20.64
N ILE A 187 12.02 -17.44 -20.81
CA ILE A 187 11.56 -16.40 -19.88
C ILE A 187 10.32 -15.72 -20.43
N VAL A 188 9.41 -15.36 -19.53
CA VAL A 188 8.24 -14.54 -19.86
C VAL A 188 8.62 -13.08 -19.63
N VAL A 189 8.46 -12.23 -20.65
CA VAL A 189 8.83 -10.82 -20.64
C VAL A 189 7.60 -9.96 -20.93
N TRP A 190 7.22 -9.14 -19.96
CA TRP A 190 6.18 -8.13 -20.11
C TRP A 190 6.79 -6.83 -20.62
N SER A 191 6.08 -6.14 -21.49
CA SER A 191 6.49 -4.85 -22.02
C SER A 191 5.33 -3.86 -22.00
N SER A 192 5.68 -2.58 -21.77
CA SER A 192 4.74 -1.46 -21.93
C SER A 192 4.14 -1.29 -23.33
N VAL A 193 4.64 -2.00 -24.35
CA VAL A 193 4.11 -2.00 -25.73
C VAL A 193 3.52 -3.36 -26.13
N ASP A 194 3.18 -4.21 -25.16
CA ASP A 194 2.57 -5.50 -25.46
C ASP A 194 1.28 -5.29 -26.25
N ARG A 195 1.11 -6.10 -27.30
CA ARG A 195 -0.06 -5.97 -28.17
C ARG A 195 -1.29 -6.46 -27.42
N ILE A 196 -2.25 -5.56 -27.25
CA ILE A 196 -3.59 -5.91 -26.82
C ILE A 196 -4.17 -6.91 -27.81
N LEU A 197 -4.77 -7.98 -27.31
CA LEU A 197 -5.62 -8.85 -28.11
C LEU A 197 -6.89 -8.09 -28.44
N GLU A 198 -7.12 -7.71 -29.70
CA GLU A 198 -8.28 -6.88 -30.07
C GLU A 198 -9.62 -7.48 -29.61
N HIS A 199 -9.75 -8.81 -29.67
CA HIS A 199 -10.94 -9.54 -29.21
C HIS A 199 -11.05 -9.66 -27.67
N SER A 200 -10.06 -9.18 -26.91
CA SER A 200 -10.10 -9.16 -25.44
C SER A 200 -10.87 -7.99 -24.86
N ILE A 201 -11.09 -6.94 -25.67
CA ILE A 201 -11.66 -5.68 -25.19
C ILE A 201 -13.13 -5.90 -24.85
N VAL A 202 -13.47 -5.84 -23.56
CA VAL A 202 -14.83 -6.03 -23.04
C VAL A 202 -15.15 -4.99 -21.98
N LEU A 203 -16.43 -4.73 -21.75
CA LEU A 203 -16.88 -3.98 -20.58
C LEU A 203 -17.16 -4.96 -19.45
N LEU A 204 -16.33 -4.93 -18.40
CA LEU A 204 -16.58 -5.70 -17.19
C LEU A 204 -17.39 -4.88 -16.20
N ALA A 205 -18.43 -5.49 -15.62
CA ALA A 205 -19.24 -4.88 -14.57
C ALA A 205 -18.55 -5.06 -13.21
N PHE A 206 -18.21 -3.95 -12.57
CA PHE A 206 -17.69 -3.88 -11.22
C PHE A 206 -18.86 -3.65 -10.27
N PRO A 207 -19.10 -4.53 -9.29
CA PRO A 207 -20.20 -4.36 -8.36
C PRO A 207 -20.02 -3.10 -7.51
N ALA A 208 -21.12 -2.65 -6.90
CA ALA A 208 -21.06 -1.65 -5.84
C ALA A 208 -20.21 -2.17 -4.67
N ASN A 209 -19.62 -1.28 -3.89
CA ASN A 209 -18.91 -1.68 -2.69
C ASN A 209 -19.84 -2.38 -1.70
N PRO A 210 -19.34 -3.43 -1.02
CA PRO A 210 -20.03 -3.91 0.16
C PRO A 210 -20.15 -2.78 1.17
N THR A 211 -21.24 -2.77 1.93
CA THR A 211 -21.37 -1.89 3.09
C THR A 211 -20.41 -2.36 4.17
N ILE A 212 -19.42 -1.54 4.50
CA ILE A 212 -18.46 -1.83 5.56
C ILE A 212 -18.97 -1.22 6.86
N ASP A 213 -18.90 -1.99 7.94
CA ASP A 213 -19.18 -1.50 9.29
C ASP A 213 -18.27 -0.29 9.60
N PRO A 214 -18.80 0.84 10.09
CA PRO A 214 -17.99 2.05 10.31
C PRO A 214 -16.77 1.85 11.21
N VAL A 215 -16.83 0.92 12.17
CA VAL A 215 -15.70 0.60 13.04
C VAL A 215 -14.63 -0.17 12.27
N VAL A 216 -15.05 -1.14 11.44
CA VAL A 216 -14.14 -1.90 10.56
C VAL A 216 -13.48 -0.97 9.53
N GLU A 217 -14.23 -0.02 8.97
CA GLU A 217 -13.68 1.00 8.07
C GLU A 217 -12.65 1.89 8.79
N ALA A 218 -12.91 2.30 10.03
CA ALA A 218 -11.96 3.07 10.81
C ALA A 218 -10.66 2.29 11.08
N ILE A 219 -10.75 1.00 11.41
CA ILE A 219 -9.58 0.11 11.53
C ILE A 219 -8.82 0.04 10.20
N ARG A 220 -9.52 -0.24 9.10
CA ARG A 220 -8.93 -0.37 7.77
C ARG A 220 -8.16 0.88 7.36
N VAL A 221 -8.75 2.06 7.55
CA VAL A 221 -8.11 3.34 7.24
C VAL A 221 -6.92 3.65 8.14
N ALA A 222 -6.91 3.16 9.38
CA ALA A 222 -5.77 3.26 10.28
C ALA A 222 -4.63 2.27 9.92
N CYS A 223 -4.96 1.11 9.35
CA CYS A 223 -4.02 0.12 8.81
C CYS A 223 -3.53 0.43 7.38
N GLY A 224 -3.48 1.71 6.99
CA GLY A 224 -2.90 2.10 5.70
C GLY A 224 -1.36 1.96 5.69
N GLU A 225 -0.76 2.18 4.51
CA GLU A 225 0.69 2.04 4.28
C GLU A 225 1.54 2.92 5.23
N ASP A 226 1.08 4.14 5.53
CA ASP A 226 1.77 5.09 6.41
C ASP A 226 1.06 5.28 7.74
N PHE A 227 1.84 5.45 8.81
CA PHE A 227 1.29 5.83 10.11
C PHE A 227 0.60 7.20 10.03
N ASN A 228 -0.72 7.19 10.21
CA ASN A 228 -1.55 8.37 10.18
C ASN A 228 -2.19 8.61 11.56
N PRO A 229 -1.77 9.63 12.32
CA PRO A 229 -2.28 9.85 13.67
C PRO A 229 -3.78 10.15 13.70
N LYS A 230 -4.30 10.82 12.65
CA LYS A 230 -5.72 11.10 12.49
C LYS A 230 -6.53 9.80 12.40
N SER A 231 -6.12 8.89 11.52
CA SER A 231 -6.79 7.60 11.35
C SER A 231 -6.72 6.75 12.62
N MET A 232 -5.56 6.75 13.30
CA MET A 232 -5.38 6.03 14.57
C MET A 232 -6.33 6.54 15.66
N ILE A 233 -6.45 7.85 15.83
CA ILE A 233 -7.38 8.46 16.80
C ILE A 233 -8.82 8.04 16.48
N LEU A 234 -9.22 8.08 15.21
CA LEU A 234 -10.57 7.69 14.78
C LEU A 234 -10.86 6.21 15.06
N ALA A 235 -9.91 5.31 14.75
CA ALA A 235 -10.05 3.88 15.03
C ALA A 235 -10.17 3.59 16.53
N VAL A 236 -9.27 4.16 17.34
CA VAL A 236 -9.29 4.00 18.81
C VAL A 236 -10.59 4.54 19.40
N ASN A 237 -11.04 5.72 18.97
CA ASN A 237 -12.27 6.32 19.48
C ASN A 237 -13.53 5.58 19.01
N ALA A 238 -13.52 4.94 17.84
CA ALA A 238 -14.61 4.07 17.40
C ALA A 238 -14.66 2.75 18.19
N LEU A 239 -13.50 2.21 18.60
CA LEU A 239 -13.40 0.95 19.31
C LEU A 239 -13.63 1.07 20.83
N GLN A 240 -13.15 2.14 21.45
CA GLN A 240 -13.17 2.29 22.92
C GLN A 240 -14.57 2.14 23.53
N PRO A 241 -15.65 2.76 22.99
CA PRO A 241 -16.99 2.67 23.55
C PRO A 241 -17.60 1.25 23.50
N LEU A 242 -17.06 0.37 22.66
CA LEU A 242 -17.55 -1.00 22.54
C LEU A 242 -17.17 -1.87 23.76
N GLY A 243 -16.16 -1.44 24.52
CA GLY A 243 -15.54 -2.25 25.57
C GLY A 243 -14.62 -3.34 25.01
N LYS A 244 -13.83 -3.94 25.91
CA LYS A 244 -12.72 -4.86 25.56
C LYS A 244 -13.12 -6.01 24.62
N GLU A 245 -14.10 -6.81 25.00
CA GLU A 245 -14.42 -8.04 24.27
C GLU A 245 -15.02 -7.77 22.88
N ALA A 246 -15.85 -6.73 22.75
CA ALA A 246 -16.41 -6.36 21.46
C ALA A 246 -15.36 -5.70 20.55
N ALA A 247 -14.49 -4.85 21.11
CA ALA A 247 -13.37 -4.26 20.36
C ALA A 247 -12.41 -5.33 19.83
N LEU A 248 -12.00 -6.30 20.65
CA LEU A 248 -11.14 -7.42 20.22
C LEU A 248 -11.79 -8.23 19.10
N ARG A 249 -13.09 -8.50 19.18
CA ARG A 249 -13.82 -9.21 18.12
C ARG A 249 -13.77 -8.45 16.79
N ARG A 250 -13.93 -7.13 16.79
CA ARG A 250 -13.83 -6.31 15.56
C ARG A 250 -12.43 -6.34 14.96
N LEU A 251 -11.38 -6.30 15.80
CA LEU A 251 -9.99 -6.41 15.35
C LEU A 251 -9.71 -7.80 14.75
N GLU A 252 -10.25 -8.87 15.34
CA GLU A 252 -10.14 -10.25 14.83
C GLU A 252 -10.90 -10.46 13.52
N GLU A 253 -12.12 -9.92 13.41
CA GLU A 253 -12.91 -9.91 12.18
C GLU A 253 -12.12 -9.23 11.05
N PHE A 254 -11.60 -8.02 11.31
CA PHE A 254 -10.78 -7.29 10.34
C PHE A 254 -9.53 -8.09 9.93
N LEU A 255 -8.77 -8.61 10.90
CA LEU A 255 -7.56 -9.40 10.62
C LEU A 255 -7.88 -10.66 9.79
N THR A 256 -8.99 -11.32 10.09
CA THR A 256 -9.43 -12.52 9.37
C THR A 256 -9.79 -12.20 7.92
N GLU A 257 -10.42 -11.05 7.65
CA GLU A 257 -10.72 -10.62 6.27
C GLU A 257 -9.45 -10.16 5.54
N SER A 258 -8.54 -9.45 6.21
CA SER A 258 -7.28 -8.99 5.60
C SER A 258 -6.34 -10.15 5.24
N GLU A 259 -6.35 -11.23 6.04
CA GLU A 259 -5.59 -12.46 5.77
C GLU A 259 -6.11 -13.24 4.53
N LYS A 260 -7.36 -13.01 4.09
CA LYS A 260 -7.92 -13.64 2.87
C LYS A 260 -7.54 -12.89 1.59
N VAL A 261 -7.01 -11.68 1.71
CA VAL A 261 -6.47 -10.93 0.57
C VAL A 261 -5.13 -11.57 0.16
N ASP A 262 -4.76 -11.50 -1.13
CA ASP A 262 -3.53 -12.09 -1.67
C ASP A 262 -2.80 -10.99 -2.46
N PRO A 263 -1.54 -10.63 -2.12
CA PRO A 263 -0.81 -11.14 -0.95
C PRO A 263 -1.56 -10.81 0.36
N PRO A 264 -1.45 -11.66 1.39
CA PRO A 264 -2.01 -11.38 2.70
C PRO A 264 -1.52 -10.00 3.11
N PHE A 265 -2.48 -9.20 3.58
CA PHE A 265 -2.30 -7.77 3.77
C PHE A 265 -1.11 -7.49 4.70
N LEU A 266 0.03 -7.08 4.13
CA LEU A 266 1.21 -6.68 4.89
C LEU A 266 0.93 -5.44 5.75
N ASP A 267 -0.11 -4.67 5.43
CA ASP A 267 -0.43 -3.41 6.10
C ASP A 267 -1.37 -3.60 7.32
N ALA A 268 -1.65 -4.85 7.72
CA ALA A 268 -2.30 -5.13 9.01
C ALA A 268 -1.43 -4.70 10.21
N ASP A 269 -0.19 -4.25 9.98
CA ASP A 269 0.72 -3.66 10.95
C ASP A 269 0.09 -2.51 11.75
N GLY A 270 -0.85 -1.76 11.17
CA GLY A 270 -1.60 -0.74 11.90
C GLY A 270 -2.32 -1.28 13.14
N LEU A 271 -2.64 -2.58 13.19
CA LEU A 271 -3.25 -3.21 14.36
C LEU A 271 -2.31 -3.18 15.56
N PHE A 272 -0.99 -3.31 15.38
CA PHE A 272 -0.05 -3.19 16.50
C PHE A 272 -0.15 -1.84 17.19
N TRP A 273 -0.44 -0.79 16.42
CA TRP A 273 -0.58 0.59 16.89
C TRP A 273 -1.92 0.81 17.56
N ILE A 274 -3.01 0.32 16.96
CA ILE A 274 -4.35 0.38 17.57
C ILE A 274 -4.35 -0.35 18.92
N LEU A 275 -3.77 -1.55 19.00
CA LEU A 275 -3.71 -2.34 20.23
C LEU A 275 -2.99 -1.60 21.36
N ARG A 276 -1.86 -0.96 21.06
CA ARG A 276 -1.08 -0.14 22.01
C ARG A 276 -1.82 1.11 22.47
N LEU A 277 -2.58 1.73 21.57
CA LEU A 277 -3.31 2.96 21.88
C LEU A 277 -4.62 2.69 22.59
N LEU A 278 -5.21 1.50 22.40
CA LEU A 278 -6.53 1.14 22.93
C LEU A 278 -6.47 0.42 24.28
N PHE A 279 -5.41 -0.36 24.54
CA PHE A 279 -5.30 -1.22 25.72
C PHE A 279 -4.15 -0.81 26.64
N GLU A 280 -4.38 -0.96 27.95
CA GLU A 280 -3.41 -0.68 29.00
C GLU A 280 -3.10 -1.95 29.79
N PRO A 281 -1.83 -2.24 30.11
CA PRO A 281 -1.50 -3.44 30.87
C PRO A 281 -2.02 -3.35 32.31
N ILE A 282 -2.57 -4.45 32.83
CA ILE A 282 -3.09 -4.53 34.20
C ILE A 282 -1.97 -4.32 35.22
N GLU A 283 -0.78 -4.85 34.92
CA GLU A 283 0.41 -4.74 35.75
C GLU A 283 1.47 -3.94 34.98
N LEU A 284 2.11 -2.98 35.65
CA LEU A 284 3.06 -2.04 35.01
C LEU A 284 4.31 -2.72 34.41
N ASP A 285 4.67 -3.90 34.90
CA ASP A 285 5.77 -4.73 34.38
C ASP A 285 5.35 -5.61 33.19
N LYS A 286 4.05 -5.85 32.98
CA LYS A 286 3.50 -6.63 31.87
C LYS A 286 3.21 -5.75 30.65
N ARG A 287 4.25 -5.10 30.12
CA ARG A 287 4.14 -4.29 28.89
C ARG A 287 3.66 -5.14 27.71
N ILE A 288 2.87 -4.51 26.83
CA ILE A 288 2.55 -5.11 25.52
C ILE A 288 3.87 -5.36 24.79
N PRO A 289 4.20 -6.62 24.42
CA PRO A 289 5.48 -6.93 23.77
C PRO A 289 5.66 -6.07 22.52
N PRO A 290 6.85 -5.48 22.27
CA PRO A 290 7.11 -4.76 21.01
C PRO A 290 6.82 -5.69 19.82
N PRO A 291 6.28 -5.18 18.70
CA PRO A 291 6.09 -6.02 17.52
C PRO A 291 7.47 -6.52 17.06
N MET A 292 7.61 -7.82 16.80
CA MET A 292 8.89 -8.38 16.34
C MET A 292 9.16 -8.01 14.87
N ALA A 293 9.52 -6.77 14.65
CA ALA A 293 10.19 -6.32 13.45
C ALA A 293 11.06 -5.13 13.86
N PHE A 294 12.37 -5.26 13.62
CA PHE A 294 13.42 -4.23 13.81
C PHE A 294 13.01 -2.95 14.53
N VAL A 295 12.82 -3.03 15.86
CA VAL A 295 12.85 -1.83 16.67
C VAL A 295 14.31 -1.42 16.68
N ARG A 296 14.67 -0.31 16.01
CA ARG A 296 15.91 0.39 16.37
C ARG A 296 15.79 0.62 17.86
N THR A 297 16.56 -0.14 18.65
CA THR A 297 16.48 -0.06 20.10
C THR A 297 16.89 1.36 20.47
N VAL A 298 15.90 2.20 20.74
CA VAL A 298 16.11 3.37 21.57
C VAL A 298 16.76 2.83 22.84
N ASP A 299 17.79 3.51 23.33
CA ASP A 299 18.51 3.10 24.53
C ASP A 299 17.52 2.57 25.60
N SER A 300 17.77 1.38 26.14
CA SER A 300 16.91 0.72 27.14
C SER A 300 16.50 1.62 28.30
N THR A 301 17.33 2.62 28.64
CA THR A 301 17.04 3.63 29.67
C THR A 301 15.95 4.63 29.25
N VAL A 302 15.84 4.92 27.96
CA VAL A 302 14.78 5.73 27.36
C VAL A 302 13.51 4.88 27.19
N GLU A 303 13.66 3.62 26.77
CA GLU A 303 12.54 2.68 26.62
C GLU A 303 11.81 2.42 27.95
N ALA A 304 12.54 2.37 29.07
CA ALA A 304 11.94 2.25 30.40
C ALA A 304 10.92 3.37 30.71
N ASN A 305 11.07 4.55 30.11
CA ASN A 305 10.14 5.67 30.28
C ASN A 305 9.11 5.79 29.15
N TRP A 306 9.08 4.81 28.24
CA TRP A 306 8.27 4.83 27.03
C TRP A 306 7.35 3.61 26.93
N PRO A 307 6.16 3.66 27.54
CA PRO A 307 5.28 2.50 27.65
C PRO A 307 4.72 2.00 26.31
N LEU A 308 4.68 2.85 25.28
CA LEU A 308 4.03 2.58 23.98
C LEU A 308 5.00 2.49 22.79
N ASN A 309 6.31 2.32 23.02
CA ASN A 309 7.34 2.21 21.96
C ASN A 309 6.86 1.31 20.78
N PRO A 310 6.91 1.77 19.50
CA PRO A 310 7.48 3.01 18.97
C PRO A 310 6.45 4.13 18.71
N ILE A 311 5.45 4.28 19.57
CA ILE A 311 4.50 5.40 19.57
C ILE A 311 4.65 6.21 20.85
N ILE A 312 4.66 7.54 20.76
CA ILE A 312 4.46 8.44 21.90
C ILE A 312 3.13 9.15 21.78
N VAL A 313 2.41 9.26 22.89
CA VAL A 313 1.16 10.02 22.95
C VAL A 313 1.42 11.29 23.74
N ILE A 314 1.24 12.46 23.12
CA ILE A 314 1.33 13.76 23.80
C ILE A 314 0.04 14.52 23.52
N ALA A 315 -0.63 14.96 24.59
CA ALA A 315 -1.93 15.62 24.52
C ALA A 315 -2.92 14.86 23.62
N ASP A 316 -3.01 13.54 23.84
CA ASP A 316 -3.82 12.57 23.10
C ASP A 316 -3.57 12.49 21.58
N ILE A 317 -2.42 12.97 21.12
CA ILE A 317 -1.98 12.80 19.74
C ILE A 317 -0.88 11.73 19.71
N PRO A 318 -1.10 10.60 19.02
CA PRO A 318 -0.07 9.59 18.85
C PRO A 318 0.92 10.01 17.76
N PHE A 319 2.21 9.92 18.04
CA PHE A 319 3.29 10.13 17.07
C PHE A 319 4.18 8.90 16.99
N GLN A 320 4.45 8.43 15.78
CA GLN A 320 5.46 7.41 15.51
C GLN A 320 6.78 8.09 15.15
N PHE A 321 7.89 7.66 15.73
CA PHE A 321 9.21 8.31 15.58
C PHE A 321 10.28 7.40 14.97
N VAL A 322 9.95 6.12 14.74
CA VAL A 322 10.77 5.19 13.96
C VAL A 322 9.99 4.90 12.69
N GLY A 323 10.41 5.51 11.59
CA GLY A 323 9.82 5.28 10.28
C GLY A 323 10.05 3.83 9.83
N GLY A 324 8.94 3.10 9.66
CA GLY A 324 8.83 1.82 8.96
C GLY A 324 9.60 0.65 9.56
N PHE A 325 8.98 -0.53 9.53
CA PHE A 325 9.69 -1.80 9.68
C PHE A 325 10.58 -2.00 8.45
N ALA A 326 11.81 -1.47 8.47
CA ALA A 326 12.78 -1.81 7.43
C ALA A 326 13.12 -3.29 7.59
N GLY A 327 12.52 -4.13 6.74
CA GLY A 327 12.64 -5.58 6.75
C GLY A 327 14.09 -6.04 6.73
N GLY A 328 14.62 -6.35 7.91
CA GLY A 328 15.72 -7.30 7.98
C GLY A 328 15.20 -8.72 7.82
N SER A 329 16.12 -9.67 7.78
CA SER A 329 15.80 -11.10 7.66
C SER A 329 14.89 -11.57 8.80
N GLY A 330 13.65 -11.95 8.48
CA GLY A 330 12.70 -12.54 9.42
C GLY A 330 11.28 -12.49 8.85
N MET A 331 10.44 -13.43 9.27
CA MET A 331 8.99 -13.33 8.99
C MET A 331 8.40 -12.30 9.96
N PRO A 332 7.61 -11.32 9.49
CA PRO A 332 6.92 -10.39 10.37
C PRO A 332 6.02 -11.17 11.35
N GLU A 333 5.97 -10.70 12.60
CA GLU A 333 5.04 -11.25 13.58
C GLU A 333 3.59 -10.98 13.16
N SER A 334 2.68 -11.91 13.43
CA SER A 334 1.25 -11.69 13.18
C SER A 334 0.62 -10.86 14.31
N PRO A 335 -0.23 -9.86 14.01
CA PRO A 335 -1.01 -9.13 15.02
C PRO A 335 -1.85 -10.04 15.94
N ARG A 336 -2.15 -11.27 15.51
CA ARG A 336 -2.90 -12.26 16.27
C ARG A 336 -2.28 -12.59 17.63
N SER A 337 -0.95 -12.66 17.75
CA SER A 337 -0.28 -12.91 19.04
C SER A 337 -0.47 -11.74 20.01
N HIS A 338 -0.51 -10.50 19.50
CA HIS A 338 -0.73 -9.30 20.31
C HIS A 338 -2.18 -9.20 20.77
N ILE A 339 -3.15 -9.56 19.91
CA ILE A 339 -4.57 -9.68 20.30
C ILE A 339 -4.72 -10.66 21.48
N GLU A 340 -4.08 -11.83 21.40
CA GLU A 340 -4.10 -12.81 22.49
C GLU A 340 -3.44 -12.30 23.78
N PHE A 341 -2.35 -11.54 23.65
CA PHE A 341 -1.70 -10.92 24.79
C PHE A 341 -2.62 -9.89 25.47
N VAL A 342 -3.19 -8.94 24.72
CA VAL A 342 -4.04 -7.90 25.30
C VAL A 342 -5.32 -8.48 25.90
N ARG A 343 -5.86 -9.55 25.31
CA ARG A 343 -7.00 -10.30 25.85
C ARG A 343 -6.71 -10.79 27.26
N ARG A 344 -5.50 -11.27 27.54
CA ARG A 344 -5.13 -11.85 28.84
C ARG A 344 -4.63 -10.84 29.85
N TYR A 345 -3.85 -9.85 29.42
CA TYR A 345 -3.03 -9.04 30.33
C TYR A 345 -3.36 -7.55 30.35
N CYS A 346 -4.29 -7.11 29.50
CA CYS A 346 -4.64 -5.69 29.40
C CYS A 346 -6.11 -5.42 29.73
N VAL A 347 -6.40 -4.18 30.08
CA VAL A 347 -7.75 -3.59 30.11
C VAL A 347 -7.90 -2.61 28.96
N ILE A 348 -9.13 -2.33 28.55
CA ILE A 348 -9.37 -1.23 27.60
C ILE A 348 -9.18 0.09 28.34
N ARG A 349 -8.61 1.09 27.68
CA ARG A 349 -8.44 2.43 28.27
C ARG A 349 -9.78 3.05 28.70
N ASP A 350 -9.74 3.83 29.77
CA ASP A 350 -10.94 4.42 30.37
C ASP A 350 -11.57 5.54 29.51
N PHE A 351 -10.74 6.28 28.77
CA PHE A 351 -11.18 7.46 28.01
C PHE A 351 -10.76 7.38 26.55
N GLN A 352 -11.61 7.89 25.67
CA GLN A 352 -11.24 8.18 24.28
C GLN A 352 -10.05 9.15 24.19
N LEU A 353 -9.37 9.17 23.05
CA LEU A 353 -8.36 10.18 22.74
C LEU A 353 -9.03 11.51 22.42
N HIS A 354 -8.64 12.56 23.14
CA HIS A 354 -9.10 13.93 22.96
C HIS A 354 -7.95 14.82 22.47
N PRO A 355 -7.55 14.72 21.18
CA PRO A 355 -6.34 15.37 20.70
C PRO A 355 -6.38 16.88 20.92
N SER A 356 -5.21 17.43 21.28
CA SER A 356 -5.04 18.88 21.40
C SER A 356 -5.55 19.63 20.17
N ARG A 357 -6.10 20.82 20.42
CA ARG A 357 -6.53 21.74 19.37
C ARG A 357 -5.38 22.27 18.51
N ASP A 358 -4.15 22.26 19.03
CA ASP A 358 -2.96 22.76 18.31
C ASP A 358 -1.94 21.62 18.09
N PRO A 359 -2.15 20.74 17.11
CA PRO A 359 -1.26 19.61 16.85
C PRO A 359 0.16 20.05 16.44
N ILE A 360 0.29 21.24 15.85
CA ILE A 360 1.57 21.79 15.40
C ILE A 360 2.43 22.21 16.59
N LEU A 361 1.84 22.89 17.58
CA LEU A 361 2.54 23.23 18.81
C LEU A 361 2.97 21.98 19.59
N ILE A 362 2.09 20.98 19.69
CA ILE A 362 2.42 19.70 20.35
C ILE A 362 3.59 19.00 19.66
N ALA A 363 3.57 18.95 18.33
CA ALA A 363 4.66 18.39 17.55
C ALA A 363 5.98 19.15 17.76
N GLN A 364 5.95 20.49 17.82
CA GLN A 364 7.14 21.30 18.10
C GLN A 364 7.70 21.01 19.50
N GLN A 365 6.84 20.92 20.52
CA GLN A 365 7.24 20.57 21.87
C GLN A 365 7.91 19.18 21.93
N LEU A 366 7.38 18.21 21.17
CA LEU A 366 7.98 16.89 21.06
C LEU A 366 9.37 16.95 20.40
N ILE A 367 9.53 17.70 19.30
CA ILE A 367 10.81 17.86 18.58
C ILE A 367 11.87 18.51 19.49
N GLU A 368 11.49 19.50 20.29
CA GLU A 368 12.38 20.20 21.22
C GLU A 368 12.66 19.41 22.50
N SER A 369 11.90 18.33 22.75
CA SER A 369 12.00 17.57 24.00
C SER A 369 13.38 16.91 24.17
N PRO A 370 13.78 16.61 25.42
CA PRO A 370 14.96 15.79 25.70
C PRO A 370 14.93 14.43 25.01
N LEU A 371 13.75 13.89 24.68
CA LEU A 371 13.58 12.59 24.04
C LEU A 371 14.15 12.62 22.62
N VAL A 372 13.73 13.59 21.80
CA VAL A 372 14.17 13.72 20.41
C VAL A 372 15.58 14.33 20.33
N SER A 373 15.89 15.32 21.16
CA SER A 373 17.20 16.01 21.10
C SER A 373 18.40 15.12 21.45
N LYS A 374 18.20 14.09 22.28
CA LYS A 374 19.22 13.10 22.68
C LYS A 374 19.42 11.95 21.67
N MET A 375 18.56 11.82 20.65
CA MET A 375 18.73 10.81 19.61
C MET A 375 20.00 11.07 18.77
N PRO A 376 20.62 10.03 18.18
CA PRO A 376 21.70 10.21 17.20
C PRO A 376 21.28 11.18 16.08
N THR A 377 22.22 11.98 15.55
CA THR A 377 21.91 13.06 14.60
C THR A 377 21.07 12.62 13.40
N ARG A 378 21.36 11.45 12.83
CA ARG A 378 20.59 10.87 11.72
C ARG A 378 19.15 10.59 12.14
N ASP A 379 18.99 9.87 13.23
CA ASP A 379 17.69 9.39 13.74
C ASP A 379 16.84 10.57 14.21
N ARG A 380 17.46 11.57 14.84
CA ARG A 380 16.81 12.82 15.21
C ARG A 380 16.23 13.54 14.00
N LYS A 381 16.95 13.57 12.87
CA LYS A 381 16.48 14.22 11.64
C LYS A 381 15.31 13.44 11.02
N GLU A 382 15.41 12.12 10.96
CA GLU A 382 14.33 11.22 10.50
C GLU A 382 13.07 11.43 11.38
N ALA A 383 13.19 11.26 12.71
CA ALA A 383 12.09 11.46 13.66
C ALA A 383 11.49 12.86 13.58
N THR A 384 12.31 13.92 13.45
CA THR A 384 11.81 15.29 13.30
C THR A 384 10.94 15.44 12.06
N ASN A 385 11.35 14.86 10.92
CA ASN A 385 10.58 14.92 9.69
C ASN A 385 9.28 14.10 9.79
N ASP A 386 9.31 12.94 10.44
CA ASP A 386 8.13 12.09 10.65
C ASP A 386 7.11 12.79 11.55
N ILE A 387 7.55 13.35 12.68
CA ILE A 387 6.70 14.12 13.60
C ILE A 387 6.05 15.30 12.88
N ARG A 388 6.82 16.04 12.06
CA ARG A 388 6.28 17.16 11.27
C ARG A 388 5.23 16.67 10.28
N SER A 389 5.51 15.62 9.51
CA SER A 389 4.59 15.05 8.52
C SER A 389 3.29 14.58 9.18
N GLN A 390 3.38 13.87 10.31
CA GLN A 390 2.22 13.40 11.07
C GLN A 390 1.39 14.55 11.64
N ALA A 391 2.03 15.60 12.16
CA ALA A 391 1.33 16.80 12.62
C ALA A 391 0.54 17.49 11.49
N MET A 392 1.10 17.50 10.28
CA MET A 392 0.44 18.03 9.10
C MET A 392 -0.78 17.21 8.67
N MET A 393 -0.74 15.88 8.82
CA MET A 393 -1.91 15.02 8.55
C MET A 393 -3.11 15.33 9.45
N LEU A 394 -2.88 15.99 10.59
CA LEU A 394 -3.95 16.43 11.49
C LEU A 394 -4.62 17.74 11.02
N LEU A 395 -4.02 18.47 10.09
CA LEU A 395 -4.58 19.73 9.60
C LEU A 395 -5.59 19.52 8.46
N PRO A 396 -6.57 20.44 8.28
CA PRO A 396 -7.45 20.45 7.12
C PRO A 396 -6.66 20.61 5.80
N TYR A 397 -6.97 19.78 4.79
CA TYR A 397 -6.23 19.73 3.51
C TYR A 397 -6.23 21.04 2.73
N ASP A 398 -7.33 21.82 2.79
CA ASP A 398 -7.47 23.12 2.13
C ASP A 398 -6.40 24.13 2.56
N ARG A 399 -5.85 23.97 3.77
CA ARG A 399 -4.78 24.81 4.31
C ARG A 399 -3.38 24.35 3.93
N LEU A 400 -3.25 23.10 3.48
CA LEU A 400 -1.96 22.49 3.13
C LEU A 400 -1.62 22.66 1.65
N ALA A 401 -2.63 22.81 0.79
CA ALA A 401 -2.46 22.83 -0.66
C ALA A 401 -1.49 23.91 -1.18
N SER A 402 -1.29 25.00 -0.43
CA SER A 402 -0.37 26.08 -0.80
C SER A 402 1.08 25.88 -0.29
N LEU A 403 1.33 24.87 0.54
CA LEU A 403 2.65 24.64 1.12
C LEU A 403 3.54 23.80 0.17
N PRO A 404 4.86 24.03 0.16
CA PRO A 404 5.78 23.18 -0.58
C PRO A 404 5.68 21.72 -0.11
N LYS A 405 5.78 20.77 -1.05
CA LYS A 405 5.76 19.33 -0.74
C LYS A 405 6.92 18.89 0.16
N ALA A 406 8.10 19.49 0.00
CA ALA A 406 9.27 19.16 0.79
C ALA A 406 9.23 19.91 2.13
N MET A 407 9.12 19.17 3.23
CA MET A 407 9.17 19.73 4.58
C MET A 407 10.60 20.13 4.94
N ASN A 408 10.85 21.42 5.12
CA ASN A 408 12.10 21.96 5.65
C ASN A 408 11.80 22.94 6.80
N ASP A 409 12.85 23.42 7.47
CA ASP A 409 12.68 24.29 8.65
C ASP A 409 11.93 25.60 8.33
N GLN A 410 12.11 26.16 7.13
CA GLN A 410 11.40 27.38 6.71
C GLN A 410 9.90 27.12 6.52
N VAL A 411 9.54 26.02 5.86
CA VAL A 411 8.14 25.60 5.68
C VAL A 411 7.51 25.32 7.04
N TRP A 412 8.21 24.58 7.91
CA TRP A 412 7.73 24.28 9.25
C TRP A 412 7.50 25.52 10.11
N ASN A 413 8.43 26.49 10.10
CA ASN A 413 8.26 27.76 10.80
C ASN A 413 7.06 28.55 10.26
N THR A 414 6.82 28.50 8.96
CA THR A 414 5.63 29.12 8.36
C THR A 414 4.35 28.46 8.87
N VAL A 415 4.32 27.13 8.96
CA VAL A 415 3.20 26.38 9.53
C VAL A 415 2.97 26.74 11.01
N LEU A 416 4.04 26.85 11.81
CA LEU A 416 3.98 27.28 13.21
C LEU A 416 3.38 28.67 13.38
N GLU A 417 3.79 29.63 12.55
CA GLU A 417 3.24 30.98 12.60
C GLU A 417 1.77 31.01 12.15
N LEU A 418 1.41 30.22 11.13
CA LEU A 418 0.03 30.06 10.70
C LEU A 418 -0.84 29.42 11.79
N SER A 419 -0.34 28.41 12.52
CA SER A 419 -1.11 27.75 13.58
C SER A 419 -1.44 28.70 14.72
N LYS A 420 -0.46 29.53 15.13
CA LYS A 420 -0.66 30.61 16.12
C LYS A 420 -1.67 31.65 15.65
N ALA A 421 -1.61 32.06 14.39
CA ALA A 421 -2.42 33.15 13.86
C ALA A 421 -3.88 32.76 13.57
N SER A 422 -4.13 31.51 13.16
CA SER A 422 -5.41 31.13 12.56
C SER A 422 -6.24 30.15 13.38
N SER A 423 -5.84 29.85 14.63
CA SER A 423 -6.49 28.83 15.47
C SER A 423 -6.77 27.57 14.65
N LEU A 424 -5.71 27.05 13.98
CA LEU A 424 -5.79 25.83 13.18
C LEU A 424 -6.19 24.69 14.12
N THR A 425 -7.50 24.48 14.23
CA THR A 425 -8.06 23.49 15.11
C THR A 425 -8.32 22.22 14.33
N TRP A 426 -7.92 21.10 14.93
CA TRP A 426 -8.46 19.81 14.58
C TRP A 426 -10.00 19.90 14.54
N ARG A 427 -10.61 19.69 13.37
CA ARG A 427 -12.07 19.59 13.27
C ARG A 427 -12.52 18.23 13.81
N GLN A 428 -13.04 18.22 15.04
CA GLN A 428 -13.95 17.17 15.49
C GLN A 428 -15.21 17.24 14.60
N GLY A 429 -15.25 16.52 13.48
CA GLY A 429 -16.37 16.68 12.55
C GLY A 429 -16.46 15.69 11.40
N ILE A 430 -15.65 14.63 11.39
CA ILE A 430 -15.78 13.58 10.39
C ILE A 430 -16.29 12.32 11.10
N GLY A 431 -17.60 12.20 11.22
CA GLY A 431 -18.25 10.88 11.27
C GLY A 431 -19.03 10.49 12.53
N PHE A 432 -18.76 11.06 13.71
CA PHE A 432 -19.61 10.83 14.88
C PHE A 432 -20.41 12.09 15.13
N GLN A 433 -21.69 12.07 14.74
CA GLN A 433 -22.64 13.06 15.24
C GLN A 433 -22.48 13.06 16.76
N GLU A 434 -22.17 14.23 17.34
CA GLU A 434 -22.32 14.43 18.77
C GLU A 434 -23.75 13.97 19.10
N ALA A 435 -23.87 12.81 19.75
CA ALA A 435 -25.13 12.42 20.35
C ALA A 435 -25.42 13.51 21.38
N GLN A 436 -26.29 14.45 20.99
CA GLN A 436 -26.81 15.47 21.89
C GLN A 436 -27.54 14.72 23.01
N ASN A 437 -26.87 14.55 24.14
CA ASN A 437 -27.48 14.18 25.40
C ASN A 437 -28.08 15.42 26.06
#